data_AF-A0A1Y1JTL3-F1
#
_entry.id   AF-A0A1Y1JTL3-F1
#
_cell.length_a   1.000
_cell.length_b   1.000
_cell.length_c   1.000
_cell.angle_alpha   90.00
_cell.angle_beta   90.00
_cell.angle_gamma   90.00
#
_symmetry.space_group_name_H-M   'P 1'
#
loop_
_entity.id
_entity.type
_entity.pdbx_description
1 polymer ?
#
loop_
_entity_poly.entity_id
_entity_poly.type
_entity_poly.pdbx_seq_one_letter_code
_entity_poly.pdbx_strand_id
1 'polypeptide(L)'
;MEDAQDGYVQTLARKIDNTDVCYGDRSFLYGTSQANQRIESWWSILRKQNAQFWMNIFQSLKEDGYFSGTYLDKSLIRFCFMAIIQKELAQVELEWNTHRIAASRNSISPKGRPIVLFELPQAYYTQTYICQVTHHDLNICKQESSFLYLPCDVHVYQLCKLIMREKNLREPSDSYEAVNLYLTLREEIMSQIL
;
A
#
# COMPACT_ATOMS: atom_id res chain seq x y z
N MET A 1 -0.76 -11.28 -2.43
CA MET A 1 0.17 -10.90 -3.53
C MET A 1 0.87 -9.59 -3.19
N GLU A 2 0.21 -8.70 -2.45
CA GLU A 2 0.76 -7.48 -1.85
C GLU A 2 1.66 -7.76 -0.61
N ASP A 3 1.33 -8.79 0.18
CA ASP A 3 2.18 -9.27 1.30
C ASP A 3 3.60 -9.67 0.86
N ALA A 4 3.75 -10.10 -0.40
CA ALA A 4 5.04 -10.48 -0.96
C ALA A 4 5.90 -9.26 -1.31
N GLN A 5 5.29 -8.11 -1.60
CA GLN A 5 5.99 -6.91 -2.05
C GLN A 5 6.45 -6.06 -0.85
N ASP A 6 5.60 -5.87 0.17
CA ASP A 6 5.98 -5.21 1.42
C ASP A 6 6.97 -6.05 2.24
N GLY A 7 6.77 -7.38 2.25
CA GLY A 7 7.74 -8.32 2.81
C GLY A 7 9.08 -8.28 2.08
N TYR A 8 9.09 -8.10 0.76
CA TYR A 8 10.31 -8.00 -0.04
C TYR A 8 11.10 -6.73 0.26
N VAL A 9 10.46 -5.56 0.38
CA VAL A 9 11.16 -4.30 0.72
C VAL A 9 11.72 -4.33 2.14
N GLN A 10 10.99 -4.86 3.13
CA GLN A 10 11.52 -5.05 4.49
C GLN A 10 12.65 -6.09 4.53
N THR A 11 12.55 -7.16 3.74
CA THR A 11 13.60 -8.19 3.65
C THR A 11 14.83 -7.67 2.93
N LEU A 12 14.66 -6.84 1.90
CA LEU A 12 15.77 -6.15 1.21
C LEU A 12 16.48 -5.21 2.17
N ALA A 13 15.75 -4.33 2.87
CA ALA A 13 16.35 -3.39 3.83
C ALA A 13 17.16 -4.11 4.93
N ARG A 14 16.65 -5.23 5.47
CA ARG A 14 17.35 -6.05 6.47
C ARG A 14 18.48 -6.92 5.91
N LYS A 15 18.52 -7.15 4.59
CA LYS A 15 19.59 -7.89 3.89
C LYS A 15 20.77 -7.02 3.48
N ILE A 16 20.68 -5.69 3.61
CA ILE A 16 21.74 -4.79 3.19
C ILE A 16 22.64 -4.39 4.37
N ASP A 17 22.08 -4.29 5.59
CA ASP A 17 22.85 -3.98 6.79
C ASP A 17 23.57 -5.23 7.34
N ASN A 18 24.79 -5.48 6.87
CA ASN A 18 25.70 -6.54 7.35
C ASN A 18 26.10 -6.41 8.83
N THR A 19 25.74 -5.31 9.51
CA THR A 19 26.06 -5.06 10.92
C THR A 19 24.87 -5.25 11.86
N ASP A 20 23.65 -5.44 11.35
CA ASP A 20 22.48 -5.72 12.18
C ASP A 20 22.51 -7.15 12.72
N VAL A 21 22.20 -7.31 14.01
CA VAL A 21 22.05 -8.61 14.68
C VAL A 21 20.94 -9.44 14.03
N CYS A 22 20.04 -8.82 13.27
CA CYS A 22 18.98 -9.46 12.51
C CYS A 22 19.29 -9.72 11.02
N TYR A 23 20.57 -9.64 10.59
CA TYR A 23 20.97 -9.93 9.21
C TYR A 23 20.73 -11.39 8.79
N GLY A 24 20.40 -11.59 7.50
CA GLY A 24 20.31 -12.90 6.86
C GLY A 24 19.17 -13.77 7.39
N ASP A 25 19.45 -15.02 7.77
CA ASP A 25 18.45 -15.98 8.27
C ASP A 25 17.76 -15.56 9.59
N ARG A 26 18.22 -14.45 10.21
CA ARG A 26 17.62 -13.84 11.40
C ARG A 26 16.67 -12.67 11.09
N SER A 27 16.44 -12.36 9.81
CA SER A 27 15.59 -11.24 9.38
C SER A 27 14.10 -11.55 9.46
N PHE A 28 13.76 -12.81 9.70
CA PHE A 28 12.41 -13.32 9.87
C PHE A 28 12.36 -14.24 11.09
N LEU A 29 11.22 -14.24 11.78
CA LEU A 29 11.01 -15.01 13.00
C LEU A 29 10.02 -16.14 12.73
N TYR A 30 10.42 -17.37 13.01
CA TYR A 30 9.46 -18.47 13.14
C TYR A 30 8.78 -18.38 14.50
N GLY A 31 7.46 -18.18 14.48
CA GLY A 31 6.62 -18.12 15.67
C GLY A 31 5.31 -18.85 15.46
N THR A 32 4.61 -19.11 16.55
CA THR A 32 3.23 -19.63 16.47
C THR A 32 2.30 -18.54 15.94
N SER A 33 1.17 -18.93 15.33
CA SER A 33 0.14 -17.98 14.85
C SER A 33 -0.35 -17.00 15.93
N GLN A 34 -0.25 -17.40 17.20
CA GLN A 34 -0.59 -16.57 18.36
C GLN A 34 0.29 -15.33 18.47
N ALA A 35 1.55 -15.40 18.02
CA ALA A 35 2.46 -14.25 18.01
C ALA A 35 2.07 -13.20 16.95
N ASN A 36 1.38 -13.60 15.88
CA ASN A 36 0.98 -12.73 14.77
C ASN A 36 -0.40 -12.06 14.96
N GLN A 37 -1.11 -12.37 16.05
CA GLN A 37 -2.51 -11.96 16.25
C GLN A 37 -2.73 -10.44 16.19
N ARG A 38 -1.76 -9.63 16.64
CA ARG A 38 -1.88 -8.17 16.61
C ARG A 38 -1.85 -7.63 15.18
N ILE A 39 -0.94 -8.15 14.37
CA ILE A 39 -0.78 -7.79 12.97
C ILE A 39 -2.03 -8.26 12.19
N GLU A 40 -2.46 -9.51 12.39
CA GLU A 40 -3.68 -10.06 11.79
C GLU A 40 -4.94 -9.28 12.19
N SER A 41 -5.05 -8.90 13.46
CA SER A 41 -6.18 -8.09 13.93
C SER A 41 -6.20 -6.72 13.25
N TRP A 42 -5.04 -6.10 13.03
CA TRP A 42 -4.97 -4.83 12.31
C TRP A 42 -5.34 -5.00 10.83
N TRP A 43 -4.82 -6.02 10.15
CA TRP A 43 -5.23 -6.34 8.77
C TRP A 43 -6.74 -6.58 8.66
N SER A 44 -7.36 -7.23 9.64
CA SER A 44 -8.81 -7.40 9.69
C SER A 44 -9.55 -6.05 9.76
N ILE A 45 -9.03 -5.10 10.55
CA ILE A 45 -9.60 -3.75 10.68
C ILE A 45 -9.45 -2.99 9.36
N LEU A 46 -8.24 -2.92 8.80
CA LEU A 46 -7.97 -2.27 7.51
C LEU A 46 -8.90 -2.82 6.42
N ARG A 47 -9.02 -4.14 6.37
CA ARG A 47 -9.90 -4.81 5.39
C ARG A 47 -11.35 -4.40 5.56
N LYS A 48 -11.87 -4.43 6.79
CA LYS A 48 -13.28 -4.10 7.08
C LYS A 48 -13.60 -2.62 6.85
N GLN A 49 -12.65 -1.73 7.12
CA GLN A 49 -12.88 -0.28 7.11
C GLN A 49 -12.57 0.39 5.78
N ASN A 50 -11.60 -0.13 5.02
CA ASN A 50 -11.17 0.50 3.77
C ASN A 50 -11.05 -0.50 2.61
N ALA A 51 -10.21 -1.53 2.73
CA ALA A 51 -9.81 -2.31 1.55
C ALA A 51 -10.97 -3.12 0.92
N GLN A 52 -11.94 -3.59 1.72
CA GLN A 52 -13.08 -4.37 1.19
C GLN A 52 -13.90 -3.59 0.17
N PHE A 53 -14.01 -2.27 0.32
CA PHE A 53 -14.71 -1.42 -0.64
C PHE A 53 -14.06 -1.48 -2.02
N TRP A 54 -12.75 -1.25 -2.10
CA TRP A 54 -11.98 -1.33 -3.35
C TRP A 54 -11.97 -2.73 -3.94
N MET A 55 -11.85 -3.77 -3.09
CA MET A 55 -11.97 -5.16 -3.54
C MET A 55 -13.31 -5.42 -4.22
N ASN A 56 -14.42 -4.90 -3.69
CA ASN A 56 -15.74 -5.07 -4.30
C ASN A 56 -15.82 -4.36 -5.66
N ILE A 57 -15.31 -3.13 -5.78
CA ILE A 57 -15.28 -2.41 -7.06
C ILE A 57 -14.51 -3.20 -8.13
N PHE A 58 -13.30 -3.65 -7.81
CA PHE A 58 -12.50 -4.41 -8.76
C PHE A 58 -13.09 -5.78 -9.08
N GLN A 59 -13.77 -6.39 -8.11
CA GLN A 59 -14.51 -7.63 -8.35
C GLN A 59 -15.69 -7.40 -9.30
N SER A 60 -16.47 -6.32 -9.14
CA SER A 60 -17.54 -5.96 -10.07
C SER A 60 -17.01 -5.70 -11.48
N LEU A 61 -15.92 -4.94 -11.64
CA LEU A 61 -15.30 -4.71 -12.95
C LEU A 61 -14.90 -6.02 -13.65
N LYS A 62 -14.48 -7.04 -12.88
CA LYS A 62 -14.14 -8.35 -13.41
C LYS A 62 -15.39 -9.15 -13.78
N GLU A 63 -16.40 -9.16 -12.91
CA GLU A 63 -17.67 -9.88 -13.14
C GLU A 63 -18.43 -9.34 -14.34
N ASP A 64 -18.40 -8.02 -14.55
CA ASP A 64 -19.01 -7.34 -15.70
C ASP A 64 -18.20 -7.51 -17.00
N GLY A 65 -17.04 -8.18 -16.96
CA GLY A 65 -16.19 -8.42 -18.13
C GLY A 65 -15.32 -7.23 -18.56
N TYR A 66 -15.27 -6.15 -17.77
CA TYR A 66 -14.43 -4.98 -18.04
C TYR A 66 -12.97 -5.14 -17.60
N PHE A 67 -12.65 -6.20 -16.87
CA PHE A 67 -11.29 -6.50 -16.43
C PHE A 67 -10.92 -7.96 -16.73
N SER A 68 -9.92 -8.18 -17.60
CA SER A 68 -9.40 -9.51 -17.92
C SER A 68 -8.02 -9.77 -17.32
N GLY A 69 -7.42 -8.77 -16.65
CA GLY A 69 -6.13 -8.91 -15.99
C GLY A 69 -4.93 -8.80 -16.93
N THR A 70 -5.15 -8.25 -18.13
CA THR A 70 -4.10 -7.95 -19.09
C THR A 70 -3.13 -6.90 -18.54
N TYR A 71 -1.98 -6.75 -19.22
CA TYR A 71 -1.03 -5.69 -18.90
C TYR A 71 -1.67 -4.29 -18.98
N LEU A 72 -2.52 -4.07 -19.99
CA LEU A 72 -3.25 -2.82 -20.15
C LEU A 72 -4.22 -2.59 -18.99
N ASP A 73 -5.08 -3.57 -18.67
CA ASP A 73 -6.04 -3.42 -17.58
C ASP A 73 -5.34 -3.10 -16.25
N LYS A 74 -4.26 -3.83 -15.92
CA LYS A 74 -3.48 -3.57 -14.70
C LYS A 74 -2.88 -2.17 -14.68
N SER A 75 -2.38 -1.69 -15.82
CA SER A 75 -1.79 -0.36 -15.94
C SER A 75 -2.86 0.73 -15.82
N LEU A 76 -4.02 0.54 -16.43
CA LEU A 76 -5.15 1.47 -16.36
C LEU A 76 -5.78 1.52 -14.96
N ILE A 77 -5.92 0.38 -14.28
CA ILE A 77 -6.36 0.34 -12.88
C ILE A 77 -5.42 1.18 -12.01
N ARG A 78 -4.10 1.00 -12.14
CA ARG A 78 -3.17 1.83 -11.36
C ARG A 78 -3.28 3.31 -11.75
N PHE A 79 -3.37 3.63 -13.04
CA PHE A 79 -3.51 5.01 -13.50
C PHE A 79 -4.73 5.71 -12.90
N CYS A 80 -5.90 5.05 -12.92
CA CYS A 80 -7.16 5.69 -12.53
C CYS A 80 -7.38 5.68 -11.01
N PHE A 81 -6.92 4.66 -10.30
CA PHE A 81 -7.31 4.44 -8.90
C PHE A 81 -6.21 4.74 -7.88
N MET A 82 -4.92 4.68 -8.27
CA MET A 82 -3.80 4.71 -7.33
C MET A 82 -3.79 5.98 -6.47
N ALA A 83 -4.03 7.16 -7.05
CA ALA A 83 -4.00 8.42 -6.31
C ALA A 83 -5.09 8.48 -5.21
N ILE A 84 -6.29 7.96 -5.51
CA ILE A 84 -7.40 7.93 -4.56
C ILE A 84 -7.10 6.94 -3.44
N ILE A 85 -6.68 5.72 -3.79
CA ILE A 85 -6.35 4.68 -2.82
C ILE A 85 -5.21 5.14 -1.91
N GLN A 86 -4.15 5.73 -2.46
CA GLN A 86 -3.04 6.27 -1.65
C GLN A 86 -3.49 7.34 -0.66
N LYS A 87 -4.37 8.25 -1.10
CA LYS A 87 -4.92 9.30 -0.24
C LYS A 87 -5.75 8.70 0.90
N GLU A 88 -6.60 7.72 0.61
CA GLU A 88 -7.40 7.05 1.63
C GLU A 88 -6.54 6.24 2.60
N LEU A 89 -5.52 5.53 2.11
CA LEU A 89 -4.60 4.79 2.97
C LEU A 89 -3.81 5.72 3.89
N ALA A 90 -3.38 6.89 3.40
CA ALA A 90 -2.75 7.91 4.24
C ALA A 90 -3.69 8.43 5.33
N GLN A 91 -4.98 8.53 5.04
CA GLN A 91 -5.99 8.87 6.05
C GLN A 91 -6.15 7.75 7.09
N VAL A 92 -6.23 6.48 6.66
CA VAL A 92 -6.31 5.33 7.58
C VAL A 92 -5.07 5.27 8.48
N GLU A 93 -3.89 5.53 7.93
CA GLU A 93 -2.65 5.62 8.71
C GLU A 93 -2.75 6.71 9.77
N LEU A 94 -3.19 7.92 9.40
CA LEU A 94 -3.34 9.04 10.33
C LEU A 94 -4.34 8.71 11.45
N GLU A 95 -5.51 8.18 11.11
CA GLU A 95 -6.54 7.77 12.07
C GLU A 95 -6.01 6.70 13.01
N TRP A 96 -5.32 5.70 12.47
CA TRP A 96 -4.69 4.66 13.27
C TRP A 96 -3.58 5.21 14.16
N ASN A 97 -2.72 6.10 13.67
CA ASN A 97 -1.61 6.62 14.47
C ASN A 97 -2.08 7.54 15.60
N THR A 98 -3.22 8.21 15.40
CA THR A 98 -3.76 9.19 16.36
C THR A 98 -4.77 8.60 17.35
N HIS A 99 -5.40 7.45 17.05
CA HIS A 99 -6.38 6.85 17.94
C HIS A 99 -5.77 6.48 19.30
N ARG A 100 -6.60 6.44 20.34
CA ARG A 100 -6.15 6.08 21.69
C ARG A 100 -6.54 4.63 22.00
N ILE A 101 -5.53 3.79 22.22
CA ILE A 101 -5.70 2.45 22.75
C ILE A 101 -6.03 2.56 24.24
N ALA A 102 -7.22 2.10 24.62
CA ALA A 102 -7.68 2.08 26.00
C ALA A 102 -6.98 0.99 26.82
N ALA A 103 -6.82 1.24 28.12
CA ALA A 103 -6.35 0.21 29.04
C ALA A 103 -7.45 -0.85 29.25
N SER A 104 -7.09 -2.13 29.21
CA SER A 104 -7.97 -3.25 29.54
C SER A 104 -7.31 -4.15 30.57
N ARG A 105 -8.12 -4.72 31.48
CA ARG A 105 -7.67 -5.41 32.70
C ARG A 105 -6.75 -6.61 32.43
N ASN A 106 -6.90 -7.24 31.27
CA ASN A 106 -6.10 -8.41 30.83
C ASN A 106 -5.32 -8.12 29.53
N SER A 107 -5.18 -6.86 29.13
CA SER A 107 -4.51 -6.51 27.88
C SER A 107 -3.00 -6.50 28.04
N ILE A 108 -2.32 -7.32 27.24
CA ILE A 108 -0.87 -7.27 27.05
C ILE A 108 -0.49 -6.06 26.16
N SER A 109 -1.45 -5.48 25.43
CA SER A 109 -1.20 -4.35 24.55
C SER A 109 -0.91 -3.05 25.31
N PRO A 110 0.06 -2.25 24.85
CA PRO A 110 0.37 -0.96 25.45
C PRO A 110 -0.81 0.00 25.30
N LYS A 111 -1.06 0.78 26.37
CA LYS A 111 -2.08 1.84 26.39
C LYS A 111 -1.48 3.15 25.86
N GLY A 112 -2.26 3.95 25.15
CA GLY A 112 -1.79 5.24 24.61
C GLY A 112 -2.10 5.41 23.12
N ARG A 113 -1.53 6.44 22.51
CA ARG A 113 -1.66 6.66 21.06
C ARG A 113 -0.49 5.97 20.35
N PRO A 114 -0.72 5.20 19.28
CA PRO A 114 0.36 4.51 18.57
C PRO A 114 1.51 5.42 18.18
N ILE A 115 1.24 6.63 17.68
CA ILE A 115 2.29 7.58 17.31
C ILE A 115 3.19 7.96 18.50
N VAL A 116 2.62 8.21 19.67
CA VAL A 116 3.38 8.57 20.87
C VAL A 116 4.15 7.37 21.41
N LEU A 117 3.55 6.18 21.37
CA LEU A 117 4.22 4.94 21.75
C LEU A 117 5.44 4.64 20.86
N PHE A 118 5.37 5.01 19.58
CA PHE A 118 6.43 4.82 18.60
C PHE A 118 7.52 5.90 18.70
N GLU A 119 7.13 7.18 18.74
CA GLU A 119 8.07 8.31 18.71
C GLU A 119 8.71 8.60 20.07
N LEU A 120 7.99 8.35 21.18
CA LEU A 120 8.41 8.69 22.54
C LEU A 120 8.30 7.50 23.50
N PRO A 121 9.01 6.39 23.24
CA PRO A 121 8.96 5.21 24.11
C PRO A 121 9.42 5.51 25.55
N GLN A 122 10.33 6.47 25.74
CA GLN A 122 10.82 6.80 27.09
C GLN A 122 9.71 7.36 27.99
N ALA A 123 8.69 8.02 27.42
CA ALA A 123 7.54 8.51 28.16
C ALA A 123 6.69 7.37 28.78
N TYR A 124 6.88 6.14 28.29
CA TYR A 124 6.23 4.92 28.77
C TYR A 124 7.20 3.98 29.49
N TYR A 125 8.40 4.46 29.83
CA TYR A 125 9.48 3.66 30.44
C TYR A 125 9.90 2.47 29.55
N THR A 126 9.79 2.61 28.24
CA THR A 126 10.24 1.63 27.25
C THR A 126 11.39 2.19 26.41
N GLN A 127 11.99 1.34 25.58
CA GLN A 127 13.12 1.68 24.72
C GLN A 127 12.76 1.60 23.23
N THR A 128 13.54 2.28 22.41
CA THR A 128 13.44 2.25 20.95
C THR A 128 14.02 0.94 20.42
N TYR A 129 13.27 0.27 19.54
CA TYR A 129 13.72 -0.92 18.79
C TYR A 129 13.86 -0.61 17.29
N ILE A 130 13.93 0.67 16.91
CA ILE A 130 14.09 1.11 15.52
C ILE A 130 15.51 0.81 15.07
N CYS A 131 15.65 0.07 13.97
CA CYS A 131 16.92 -0.06 13.26
C CYS A 131 17.16 1.19 12.40
N GLN A 132 18.32 1.83 12.57
CA GLN A 132 18.69 2.97 11.74
C GLN A 132 19.15 2.46 10.39
N VAL A 133 18.55 2.96 9.31
CA VAL A 133 18.90 2.58 7.94
C VAL A 133 19.77 3.66 7.34
N THR A 134 20.90 3.31 6.72
CA THR A 134 21.79 4.31 6.13
C THR A 134 21.23 4.85 4.81
N HIS A 135 21.67 6.04 4.40
CA HIS A 135 21.31 6.60 3.09
C HIS A 135 21.74 5.71 1.91
N HIS A 136 22.81 4.94 2.08
CA HIS A 136 23.28 3.98 1.08
C HIS A 136 22.26 2.85 0.90
N ASP A 137 21.82 2.26 2.01
CA ASP A 137 20.85 1.15 2.00
C ASP A 137 19.49 1.61 1.48
N LEU A 138 19.07 2.84 1.85
CA LEU A 138 17.87 3.46 1.28
C LEU A 138 17.96 3.61 -0.24
N ASN A 139 19.13 3.97 -0.78
CA ASN A 139 19.32 4.09 -2.23
C ASN A 139 19.31 2.73 -2.93
N ILE A 140 19.92 1.70 -2.34
CA ILE A 140 19.83 0.33 -2.85
C ILE A 140 18.38 -0.12 -2.84
N CYS A 141 17.66 0.06 -1.73
CA CYS A 141 16.24 -0.25 -1.65
C CYS A 141 15.49 0.48 -2.76
N LYS A 142 15.66 1.79 -2.96
CA LYS A 142 14.99 2.56 -4.02
C LYS A 142 15.29 2.07 -5.45
N GLN A 143 16.49 1.56 -5.69
CA GLN A 143 16.88 1.01 -7.01
C GLN A 143 16.27 -0.37 -7.25
N GLU A 144 16.24 -1.21 -6.21
CA GLU A 144 15.72 -2.58 -6.25
C GLU A 144 14.20 -2.65 -6.14
N SER A 145 13.58 -1.66 -5.49
CA SER A 145 12.13 -1.57 -5.38
C SER A 145 11.56 -0.87 -6.59
N SER A 146 10.55 -1.50 -7.19
CA SER A 146 9.72 -0.91 -8.24
C SER A 146 8.80 0.18 -7.68
N PHE A 147 9.32 1.12 -6.88
CA PHE A 147 8.59 2.36 -6.58
C PHE A 147 8.49 3.13 -7.89
N LEU A 148 7.41 2.87 -8.61
CA LEU A 148 7.09 3.63 -9.80
C LEU A 148 6.76 5.05 -9.31
N TYR A 149 7.60 6.02 -9.68
CA TYR A 149 7.27 7.46 -9.53
C TYR A 149 6.00 7.83 -10.29
N LEU A 150 5.59 6.97 -11.23
CA LEU A 150 4.36 7.06 -11.99
C LEU A 150 3.39 5.96 -11.55
N PRO A 151 2.08 6.20 -11.58
CA PRO A 151 1.11 5.19 -11.16
C PRO A 151 1.16 3.93 -12.04
N CYS A 152 1.61 4.05 -13.29
CA CYS A 152 1.74 2.93 -14.22
C CYS A 152 2.99 3.08 -15.09
N ASP A 153 3.11 2.19 -16.08
CA ASP A 153 4.16 2.29 -17.10
C ASP A 153 4.19 3.65 -17.78
N VAL A 154 5.39 4.13 -18.12
CA VAL A 154 5.62 5.48 -18.68
C VAL A 154 4.82 5.69 -19.96
N HIS A 155 4.77 4.69 -20.85
CA HIS A 155 4.09 4.82 -22.14
C HIS A 155 2.58 4.81 -21.97
N VAL A 156 2.07 3.92 -21.10
CA VAL A 156 0.63 3.89 -20.78
C VAL A 156 0.21 5.21 -20.11
N TYR A 157 1.02 5.73 -19.19
CA TYR A 157 0.78 7.01 -18.53
C TYR A 157 0.68 8.16 -19.54
N GLN A 158 1.67 8.28 -20.42
CA GLN A 158 1.69 9.32 -21.45
C GLN A 158 0.50 9.23 -22.39
N LEU A 159 0.16 8.02 -22.84
CA LEU A 159 -1.01 7.78 -23.69
C LEU A 159 -2.30 8.18 -23.00
N CYS A 160 -2.49 7.78 -21.73
CA CYS A 160 -3.68 8.16 -20.97
C CYS A 160 -3.78 9.67 -20.81
N LYS A 161 -2.69 10.37 -20.46
CA LYS A 161 -2.69 11.84 -20.33
C LYS A 161 -2.97 12.53 -21.66
N LEU A 162 -2.54 11.97 -22.79
CA LEU A 162 -2.86 12.50 -24.12
C LEU A 162 -4.35 12.37 -24.43
N ILE A 163 -4.92 11.17 -24.25
CA ILE A 163 -6.36 10.91 -24.48
C ILE A 163 -7.20 11.80 -23.57
N MET A 164 -6.82 11.93 -22.29
CA MET A 164 -7.51 12.83 -21.36
C MET A 164 -7.49 14.29 -21.83
N ARG A 165 -6.35 14.76 -22.35
CA ARG A 165 -6.24 16.13 -22.88
C ARG A 165 -7.10 16.32 -24.12
N GLU A 166 -7.11 15.35 -25.04
CA GLU A 166 -7.89 15.41 -26.27
C GLU A 166 -9.40 15.42 -26.00
N LYS A 167 -9.85 14.57 -25.07
CA LYS A 167 -11.27 14.44 -24.70
C LYS A 167 -11.72 15.32 -23.55
N ASN A 168 -10.85 16.21 -23.05
CA ASN A 168 -11.09 17.08 -21.89
C ASN A 168 -11.55 16.30 -20.63
N LEU A 169 -11.00 15.11 -20.42
CA LEU A 169 -11.24 14.31 -19.22
C LEU A 169 -10.41 14.84 -18.05
N ARG A 170 -10.94 14.70 -16.84
CA ARG A 170 -10.30 15.15 -15.60
C ARG A 170 -9.77 13.97 -14.78
N GLU A 171 -8.85 14.27 -13.88
CA GLU A 171 -8.40 13.28 -12.90
C GLU A 171 -9.53 12.98 -11.92
N PRO A 172 -9.73 11.70 -11.55
CA PRO A 172 -10.87 11.29 -10.76
C PRO A 172 -10.66 11.67 -9.30
N SER A 173 -11.71 12.20 -8.67
CA SER A 173 -11.70 12.59 -7.26
C SER A 173 -12.33 11.54 -6.35
N ASP A 174 -13.15 10.64 -6.91
CA ASP A 174 -13.83 9.57 -6.20
C ASP A 174 -13.85 8.26 -7.00
N SER A 175 -14.37 7.21 -6.37
CA SER A 175 -14.41 5.87 -6.92
C SER A 175 -15.25 5.75 -8.20
N TYR A 176 -16.34 6.50 -8.32
CA TYR A 176 -17.22 6.44 -9.49
C TYR A 176 -16.57 7.13 -10.69
N GLU A 177 -15.95 8.29 -10.46
CA GLU A 177 -15.15 8.97 -11.48
C GLU A 177 -13.98 8.11 -11.95
N ALA A 178 -13.32 7.40 -11.03
CA ALA A 178 -12.21 6.50 -11.39
C ALA A 178 -12.66 5.32 -12.26
N VAL A 179 -13.81 4.71 -11.95
CA VAL A 179 -14.41 3.66 -12.78
C VAL A 179 -14.76 4.20 -14.17
N ASN A 180 -15.41 5.36 -14.25
CA ASN A 180 -15.78 5.97 -15.52
C ASN A 180 -14.53 6.27 -16.38
N LEU A 181 -13.50 6.85 -15.78
CA LEU A 181 -12.24 7.14 -16.46
C LEU A 181 -11.57 5.84 -16.95
N TYR A 182 -11.55 4.79 -16.13
CA TYR A 182 -11.01 3.49 -16.51
C TYR A 182 -11.74 2.91 -17.74
N LEU A 183 -13.07 2.89 -17.71
CA LEU A 183 -13.88 2.35 -18.80
C LEU A 183 -13.67 3.14 -20.10
N THR A 184 -13.67 4.48 -20.02
CA THR A 184 -13.43 5.34 -21.17
C THR A 184 -12.04 5.11 -21.75
N LEU A 185 -10.97 5.18 -20.94
CA LEU A 185 -9.60 4.97 -21.43
C LEU A 185 -9.41 3.57 -22.03
N ARG A 186 -10.02 2.55 -21.41
CA ARG A 186 -9.95 1.18 -21.93
C ARG A 186 -10.63 1.06 -23.29
N GLU A 187 -11.82 1.61 -23.45
CA GLU A 187 -12.56 1.58 -24.73
C GLU A 187 -11.77 2.29 -25.83
N GLU A 188 -11.26 3.49 -25.55
CA GLU A 188 -10.47 4.26 -26.51
C GLU A 188 -9.22 3.52 -26.98
N ILE A 189 -8.43 2.99 -26.03
CA ILE A 189 -7.19 2.30 -26.38
C ILE A 189 -7.49 1.00 -27.13
N MET A 190 -8.52 0.25 -26.73
CA MET A 190 -8.92 -0.97 -27.43
C MET A 190 -9.45 -0.70 -28.83
N SER A 191 -10.16 0.41 -29.04
CA SER A 191 -10.67 0.84 -30.36
C SER A 191 -9.57 1.22 -31.35
N GLN A 192 -8.37 1.56 -30.85
CA GLN A 192 -7.22 1.90 -31.69
C GLN A 192 -6.33 0.68 -32.01
N ILE A 193 -6.53 -0.44 -31.32
CA ILE A 193 -5.74 -1.67 -31.48
C ILE A 193 -6.45 -2.70 -32.38
N LEU A 194 -7.78 -2.59 -32.53
CA LEU A 194 -8.61 -3.41 -33.42
C LEU A 194 -8.90 -2.67 -34.73
#